data_AF-A0A1U8PNY7-F1
#
_entry.id   AF-A0A1U8PNY7-F1
#
_cell.length_a   1.000
_cell.length_b   1.000
_cell.length_c   1.000
_cell.angle_alpha   90.00
_cell.angle_beta   90.00
_cell.angle_gamma   90.00
#
_symmetry.space_group_name_H-M   'P 1'
#
loop_
_entity.id
_entity.type
_entity.pdbx_description
1 polymer ?
#
loop_
_entity_poly.entity_id
_entity_poly.type
_entity_poly.pdbx_seq_one_letter_code
_entity_poly.pdbx_strand_id
1 'polypeptide(L)'
;MFGCECFYRKKMDLLPLSDPEPFSLPAPLPQWPHGQGFSSGKLNLGELEVVKISRFKFIWSSNLEDKKKGVTFYKPVGIPDGFYILGHYCQSNDQPLRGFVLVAREAPSKSEATDFSTRVTSPALREPLDYTLAWKSNDGREGSLEGCGFFWLPQPPEGYKSVGFLVTSSKKPKLDKVRCVRADLTDRCEKYRVMHSEFSFRVWSTRPYHRGMLRRGVSVGTFSCISDSIPGLELPLSCLKNLDPSLHGMPNCDQIHALINHYGPTFFFHPDEIYLPSSVSWFFENGALLFRKGDSVGEPIDVGGSNLPSGGCNDGEFWIDLPSGDQRKTIKLGNLASAKLYLHVKPALGGTFTDIALWIFCPFNGPATLKVGIMNIALNKIGQHVCDWEHVTLRICNFAGELWSIYFSQHSGGVWVNAYELEYIQGNKAIIYSSRNGHASFPHPGTYIQGSAKLGIGIRNDCASSNFYVNSSTHYELVAAEYLGDGIVAEPGWLQFMRKWGPTVVYDSRTELDKIVHVLPVMLQSSVKNFFYKLPVELYGEEGPTGPKEKNNWVGDERG
;
A
#
# COMPACT_ATOMS: atom_id res chain seq x y z
N MET A 1 -37.58 13.64 -59.03
CA MET A 1 -37.94 14.01 -57.64
C MET A 1 -37.59 12.85 -56.74
N PHE A 2 -36.43 12.91 -56.09
CA PHE A 2 -36.09 12.04 -54.96
C PHE A 2 -35.53 12.96 -53.89
N GLY A 3 -36.26 13.04 -52.77
CA GLY A 3 -36.07 13.99 -51.69
C GLY A 3 -34.77 13.73 -50.94
N CYS A 4 -34.05 14.82 -50.68
CA CYS A 4 -32.86 14.87 -49.85
C CYS A 4 -33.32 14.92 -48.39
N GLU A 5 -33.22 13.82 -47.64
CA GLU A 5 -33.44 13.83 -46.19
C GLU A 5 -32.17 14.31 -45.48
N CYS A 6 -32.16 15.58 -45.11
CA CYS A 6 -31.17 16.15 -44.22
C CYS A 6 -31.35 15.57 -42.82
N PHE A 7 -30.39 14.76 -42.36
CA PHE A 7 -30.29 14.37 -40.95
C PHE A 7 -29.92 15.60 -40.09
N TYR A 8 -30.95 16.28 -39.59
CA TYR A 8 -30.82 17.27 -38.52
C TYR A 8 -30.39 16.53 -37.24
N ARG A 9 -29.12 16.63 -36.87
CA ARG A 9 -28.62 16.15 -35.58
C ARG A 9 -29.19 17.08 -34.50
N LYS A 10 -30.26 16.65 -33.83
CA LYS A 10 -30.83 17.35 -32.67
C LYS A 10 -29.71 17.65 -31.67
N LYS A 11 -29.59 18.92 -31.31
CA LYS A 11 -28.79 19.41 -30.19
C LYS A 11 -29.34 18.74 -28.93
N MET A 12 -28.69 17.66 -28.50
CA MET A 12 -28.99 17.04 -27.22
C MET A 12 -28.32 17.93 -26.18
N ASP A 13 -29.13 18.66 -25.40
CA ASP A 13 -28.65 19.37 -24.23
C ASP A 13 -28.01 18.31 -23.32
N LEU A 14 -26.67 18.35 -23.24
CA LEU A 14 -25.90 17.52 -22.33
C LEU A 14 -26.33 17.91 -20.92
N LEU A 15 -27.10 17.04 -20.26
CA LEU A 15 -27.35 17.13 -18.83
C LEU A 15 -26.00 17.27 -18.13
N PRO A 16 -25.81 18.25 -17.22
CA PRO A 16 -24.57 18.34 -16.47
C PRO A 16 -24.37 17.03 -15.71
N LEU A 17 -23.23 16.38 -15.90
CA LEU A 17 -22.87 15.21 -15.10
C LEU A 17 -22.98 15.61 -13.63
N SER A 18 -23.73 14.83 -12.87
CA SER A 18 -23.65 14.84 -11.42
C SER A 18 -22.19 14.59 -11.05
N ASP A 19 -21.58 15.50 -10.29
CA ASP A 19 -20.25 15.29 -9.70
C ASP A 19 -20.22 13.89 -9.04
N PRO A 20 -19.13 13.12 -9.17
CA PRO A 20 -19.04 11.81 -8.54
C PRO A 20 -19.32 11.92 -7.05
N GLU A 21 -20.16 11.03 -6.53
CA GLU A 21 -20.52 11.05 -5.11
C GLU A 21 -19.25 10.87 -4.26
N PRO A 22 -19.06 11.72 -3.23
CA PRO A 22 -17.98 11.54 -2.28
C PRO A 22 -18.12 10.20 -1.56
N PHE A 23 -17.02 9.44 -1.48
CA PHE A 23 -17.02 8.25 -0.65
C PHE A 23 -17.01 8.62 0.83
N SER A 24 -17.79 7.89 1.63
CA SER A 24 -17.70 7.89 3.09
C SER A 24 -17.52 6.46 3.60
N LEU A 25 -16.73 6.31 4.66
CA LEU A 25 -16.60 5.03 5.36
C LEU A 25 -17.97 4.56 5.91
N PRO A 26 -18.19 3.26 6.11
CA PRO A 26 -19.47 2.73 6.58
C PRO A 26 -19.95 3.32 7.93
N ALA A 27 -19.02 3.71 8.81
CA ALA A 27 -19.29 4.40 10.07
C ALA A 27 -18.52 5.73 10.15
N PRO A 28 -19.05 6.74 10.87
CA PRO A 28 -18.37 8.01 11.06
C PRO A 28 -17.07 7.84 11.85
N LEU A 29 -16.13 8.76 11.64
CA LEU A 29 -14.90 8.82 12.42
C LEU A 29 -15.23 9.19 13.89
N PRO A 30 -14.65 8.49 14.87
CA PRO A 30 -14.80 8.85 16.26
C PRO A 30 -13.96 10.11 16.58
N GLN A 31 -14.19 10.69 17.76
CA GLN A 31 -13.20 11.59 18.32
C GLN A 31 -12.00 10.77 18.80
N TRP A 32 -10.83 11.03 18.21
CA TRP A 32 -9.61 10.34 18.61
C TRP A 32 -9.12 10.84 19.98
N PRO A 33 -8.41 9.99 20.75
CA PRO A 33 -7.73 10.43 21.97
C PRO A 33 -6.82 11.64 21.71
N HIS A 34 -6.61 12.45 22.75
CA HIS A 34 -5.75 13.63 22.64
C HIS A 34 -4.31 13.26 22.29
N GLY A 35 -3.68 14.09 21.47
CA GLY A 35 -2.30 13.94 21.03
C GLY A 35 -1.73 15.29 20.60
N GLN A 36 -0.64 15.27 19.84
CA GLN A 36 0.04 16.50 19.41
C GLN A 36 -0.58 17.08 18.12
N GLY A 37 -0.46 16.36 16.99
CA GLY A 37 -0.93 16.83 15.68
C GLY A 37 -1.80 15.85 14.89
N PHE A 38 -1.83 14.56 15.29
CA PHE A 38 -2.67 13.55 14.65
C PHE A 38 -4.16 13.96 14.66
N SER A 39 -4.81 13.86 13.50
CA SER A 39 -6.21 14.22 13.28
C SER A 39 -6.58 15.71 13.53
N SER A 40 -5.60 16.61 13.47
CA SER A 40 -5.85 18.06 13.63
C SER A 40 -6.31 18.78 12.35
N GLY A 41 -6.33 18.08 11.20
CA GLY A 41 -6.63 18.64 9.89
C GLY A 41 -5.46 19.41 9.23
N LYS A 42 -4.35 19.62 9.95
CA LYS A 42 -3.15 20.32 9.45
C LYS A 42 -1.90 19.58 9.88
N LEU A 43 -0.82 19.72 9.11
CA LEU A 43 0.49 19.13 9.48
C LEU A 43 1.59 20.14 9.20
N ASN A 44 2.56 20.24 10.13
CA ASN A 44 3.79 20.98 9.91
C ASN A 44 4.87 20.06 9.28
N LEU A 45 5.48 20.50 8.19
CA LEU A 45 6.55 19.82 7.48
C LEU A 45 7.93 20.47 7.73
N GLY A 46 8.04 21.32 8.75
CA GLY A 46 9.20 22.15 9.08
C GLY A 46 8.92 23.63 8.77
N GLU A 47 9.27 24.06 7.57
CA GLU A 47 9.02 25.44 7.08
C GLU A 47 7.68 25.59 6.35
N LEU A 48 6.96 24.49 6.11
CA LEU A 48 5.65 24.49 5.45
C LEU A 48 4.60 23.90 6.38
N GLU A 49 3.49 24.60 6.55
CA GLU A 49 2.27 24.00 7.10
C GLU A 49 1.37 23.60 5.93
N VAL A 50 0.84 22.37 5.97
CA VAL A 50 -0.01 21.81 4.92
C VAL A 50 -1.39 21.43 5.43
N VAL A 51 -2.38 21.55 4.56
CA VAL A 51 -3.77 21.13 4.80
C VAL A 51 -4.24 20.27 3.65
N LYS A 52 -4.96 19.19 3.98
CA LYS A 52 -5.60 18.30 3.01
C LYS A 52 -6.91 18.91 2.53
N ILE A 53 -7.05 19.11 1.22
CA ILE A 53 -8.29 19.55 0.58
C ILE A 53 -8.89 18.40 -0.21
N SER A 54 -10.11 18.00 0.15
CA SER A 54 -10.91 16.98 -0.53
C SER A 54 -12.15 17.54 -1.25
N ARG A 55 -12.30 18.88 -1.25
CA ARG A 55 -13.40 19.57 -1.94
C ARG A 55 -12.92 20.09 -3.29
N PHE A 56 -13.67 19.76 -4.31
CA PHE A 56 -13.26 19.93 -5.70
C PHE A 56 -14.34 20.58 -6.54
N LYS A 57 -13.93 21.34 -7.56
CA LYS A 57 -14.82 21.85 -8.60
C LYS A 57 -14.34 21.33 -9.96
N PHE A 58 -15.25 20.74 -10.72
CA PHE A 58 -15.01 20.24 -12.07
C PHE A 58 -14.37 21.29 -12.97
N ILE A 59 -13.44 20.85 -13.84
CA ILE A 59 -12.86 21.65 -14.92
C ILE A 59 -13.09 21.00 -16.28
N TRP A 60 -12.65 19.76 -16.44
CA TRP A 60 -12.61 19.07 -17.74
C TRP A 60 -12.56 17.54 -17.54
N SER A 61 -13.03 16.78 -18.54
CA SER A 61 -12.98 15.31 -18.55
C SER A 61 -12.63 14.79 -19.95
N SER A 62 -11.83 13.72 -20.02
CA SER A 62 -11.37 13.14 -21.31
C SER A 62 -12.43 12.35 -22.05
N ASN A 63 -13.39 11.75 -21.33
CA ASN A 63 -14.48 10.99 -21.93
C ASN A 63 -15.72 11.05 -21.01
N LEU A 64 -16.76 11.72 -21.50
CA LEU A 64 -18.03 11.91 -20.76
C LEU A 64 -19.02 10.76 -21.01
N GLU A 65 -18.83 9.97 -22.06
CA GLU A 65 -19.78 8.92 -22.48
C GLU A 65 -19.44 7.56 -21.85
N ASP A 66 -18.15 7.21 -21.72
CA ASP A 66 -17.70 5.96 -21.09
C ASP A 66 -16.97 6.22 -19.76
N LYS A 67 -17.71 6.09 -18.66
CA LYS A 67 -17.17 6.23 -17.29
C LYS A 67 -16.00 5.27 -17.01
N LYS A 68 -15.91 4.12 -17.68
CA LYS A 68 -14.84 3.14 -17.44
C LYS A 68 -13.52 3.52 -18.09
N LYS A 69 -13.51 4.55 -18.95
CA LYS A 69 -12.32 4.98 -19.69
C LYS A 69 -11.98 6.46 -19.52
N GLY A 70 -12.89 7.26 -18.98
CA GLY A 70 -12.66 8.69 -18.76
C GLY A 70 -11.87 8.99 -17.49
N VAL A 71 -11.18 10.13 -17.50
CA VAL A 71 -10.59 10.79 -16.32
C VAL A 71 -11.14 12.19 -16.21
N THR A 72 -11.44 12.63 -14.99
CA THR A 72 -11.93 13.98 -14.71
C THR A 72 -10.91 14.77 -13.89
N PHE A 73 -10.77 16.05 -14.22
CA PHE A 73 -9.85 17.01 -13.62
C PHE A 73 -10.60 18.09 -12.87
N TYR A 74 -10.07 18.43 -11.71
CA TYR A 74 -10.73 19.32 -10.75
C TYR A 74 -9.75 20.34 -10.17
N LYS A 75 -10.26 21.54 -9.89
CA LYS A 75 -9.56 22.49 -9.02
C LYS A 75 -9.99 22.30 -7.58
N PRO A 76 -9.07 22.40 -6.60
CA PRO A 76 -9.46 22.44 -5.21
C PRO A 76 -10.23 23.74 -4.89
N VAL A 77 -11.17 23.67 -3.95
CA VAL A 77 -11.99 24.79 -3.49
C VAL A 77 -12.10 24.81 -1.97
N GLY A 78 -12.43 25.97 -1.39
CA GLY A 78 -12.47 26.13 0.08
C GLY A 78 -11.07 26.16 0.69
N ILE A 79 -10.12 26.81 0.01
CA ILE A 79 -8.74 26.97 0.48
C ILE A 79 -8.75 27.90 1.70
N PRO A 80 -8.17 27.50 2.85
CA PRO A 80 -8.08 28.38 4.02
C PRO A 80 -7.22 29.61 3.75
N ASP A 81 -7.51 30.70 4.46
CA ASP A 81 -6.78 31.96 4.30
C ASP A 81 -5.27 31.79 4.55
N GLY A 82 -4.48 32.39 3.66
CA GLY A 82 -3.01 32.31 3.68
C GLY A 82 -2.42 31.01 3.12
N PHE A 83 -3.24 30.01 2.75
CA PHE A 83 -2.78 28.81 2.06
C PHE A 83 -2.84 28.97 0.54
N TYR A 84 -1.90 28.32 -0.14
CA TYR A 84 -1.74 28.38 -1.59
C TYR A 84 -1.91 27.01 -2.23
N ILE A 85 -2.52 27.01 -3.41
CA ILE A 85 -2.66 25.81 -4.26
C ILE A 85 -1.29 25.40 -4.78
N LEU A 86 -1.01 24.10 -4.75
CA LEU A 86 0.23 23.49 -5.25
C LEU A 86 0.02 22.71 -6.57
N GLY A 87 -1.23 22.37 -6.89
CA GLY A 87 -1.62 21.65 -8.09
C GLY A 87 -3.11 21.32 -8.11
N HIS A 88 -3.58 20.79 -9.24
CA HIS A 88 -4.94 20.32 -9.44
C HIS A 88 -5.05 18.81 -9.23
N TYR A 89 -6.28 18.35 -9.03
CA TYR A 89 -6.60 16.95 -8.79
C TYR A 89 -7.17 16.29 -10.06
N CYS A 90 -6.97 14.99 -10.20
CA CYS A 90 -7.76 14.20 -11.14
C CYS A 90 -7.99 12.78 -10.64
N GLN A 91 -9.02 12.13 -11.17
CA GLN A 91 -9.30 10.72 -10.91
C GLN A 91 -9.99 10.06 -12.10
N SER A 92 -9.90 8.73 -12.14
CA SER A 92 -10.69 7.91 -13.04
C SER A 92 -12.19 8.07 -12.76
N ASN A 93 -13.01 7.98 -13.80
CA ASN A 93 -14.46 8.18 -13.73
C ASN A 93 -15.23 6.94 -13.23
N ASP A 94 -14.53 5.81 -13.03
CA ASP A 94 -15.07 4.56 -12.49
C ASP A 94 -14.99 4.46 -10.96
N GLN A 95 -14.55 5.53 -10.29
CA GLN A 95 -14.33 5.56 -8.84
C GLN A 95 -15.14 6.69 -8.17
N PRO A 96 -15.59 6.50 -6.92
CA PRO A 96 -16.20 7.57 -6.14
C PRO A 96 -15.18 8.69 -5.85
N LEU A 97 -15.65 9.90 -5.54
CA LEU A 97 -14.75 11.01 -5.24
C LEU A 97 -14.09 10.80 -3.88
N ARG A 98 -12.81 10.42 -3.89
CA ARG A 98 -12.03 10.18 -2.67
C ARG A 98 -10.60 10.71 -2.76
N GLY A 99 -10.40 11.75 -3.56
CA GLY A 99 -9.12 12.41 -3.73
C GLY A 99 -8.71 13.35 -2.61
N PHE A 100 -7.46 13.78 -2.69
CA PHE A 100 -7.04 15.00 -2.00
C PHE A 100 -5.96 15.72 -2.80
N VAL A 101 -5.83 17.02 -2.51
CA VAL A 101 -4.58 17.76 -2.78
C VAL A 101 -4.13 18.45 -1.52
N LEU A 102 -2.82 18.56 -1.33
CA LEU A 102 -2.25 19.41 -0.28
C LEU A 102 -2.15 20.85 -0.77
N VAL A 103 -2.59 21.77 0.08
CA VAL A 103 -2.27 23.19 -0.02
C VAL A 103 -1.29 23.55 1.09
N ALA A 104 -0.44 24.53 0.84
CA ALA A 104 0.63 24.89 1.76
C ALA A 104 0.67 26.39 2.04
N ARG A 105 1.16 26.74 3.22
CA ARG A 105 1.64 28.07 3.57
C ARG A 105 2.99 27.98 4.26
N GLU A 106 3.67 29.10 4.36
CA GLU A 106 4.87 29.19 5.18
C GLU A 106 4.49 29.02 6.65
N ALA A 107 5.21 28.13 7.35
CA ALA A 107 5.05 27.97 8.78
C ALA A 107 5.58 29.25 9.47
N PRO A 108 4.88 29.76 10.51
CA PRO A 108 5.38 30.89 11.27
C PRO A 108 6.73 30.52 11.90
N SER A 109 7.75 31.37 11.70
CA SER A 109 9.09 31.11 12.22
C SER A 109 9.06 31.05 13.74
N LYS A 110 9.54 29.94 14.32
CA LYS A 110 9.93 29.89 15.73
C LYS A 110 11.25 30.66 15.87
N SER A 111 11.17 31.98 15.87
CA SER A 111 12.34 32.81 16.15
C SER A 111 12.58 32.85 17.65
N GLU A 112 13.34 31.89 18.18
CA GLU A 112 14.18 32.21 19.32
C GLU A 112 15.41 32.96 18.81
N ALA A 113 15.55 34.18 19.29
CA ALA A 113 16.54 35.15 18.88
C ALA A 113 17.95 34.76 19.36
N THR A 114 18.60 33.80 18.71
CA THR A 114 20.05 33.61 18.83
C THR A 114 20.60 32.88 17.60
N ASP A 115 20.87 33.61 16.52
CA ASP A 115 22.18 33.53 15.86
C ASP A 115 22.31 34.63 14.79
N PHE A 116 23.36 35.45 14.92
CA PHE A 116 23.73 36.49 13.97
C PHE A 116 24.40 35.89 12.71
N SER A 117 23.64 35.08 11.98
CA SER A 117 23.95 34.72 10.60
C SER A 117 22.86 35.25 9.69
N THR A 118 23.19 36.29 8.94
CA THR A 118 22.41 36.84 7.84
C THR A 118 22.21 35.78 6.74
N ARG A 119 21.33 34.81 6.94
CA ARG A 119 20.67 34.13 5.83
C ARG A 119 19.34 34.83 5.63
N VAL A 120 19.26 35.67 4.61
CA VAL A 120 17.98 36.00 3.97
C VAL A 120 17.47 34.66 3.43
N THR A 121 16.72 33.91 4.24
CA THR A 121 16.09 32.68 3.79
C THR A 121 15.05 33.07 2.77
N SER A 122 15.32 32.78 1.50
CA SER A 122 14.33 32.92 0.42
C SER A 122 13.01 32.27 0.86
N PRO A 123 11.85 32.88 0.55
CA PRO A 123 10.55 32.38 0.98
C PRO A 123 10.36 30.92 0.53
N ALA A 124 9.68 30.12 1.35
CA ALA A 124 9.43 28.71 1.04
C ALA A 124 8.54 28.55 -0.21
N LEU A 125 7.69 29.53 -0.49
CA LEU A 125 6.74 29.53 -1.60
C LEU A 125 6.93 30.76 -2.51
N ARG A 126 6.94 30.55 -3.83
CA ARG A 126 6.98 31.64 -4.83
C ARG A 126 6.02 31.42 -5.98
N GLU A 127 5.62 32.50 -6.61
CA GLU A 127 4.90 32.43 -7.89
C GLU A 127 5.80 31.86 -8.99
N PRO A 128 5.25 31.08 -9.93
CA PRO A 128 5.99 30.69 -11.13
C PRO A 128 6.34 31.92 -11.98
N LEU A 129 7.40 31.81 -12.78
CA LEU A 129 7.78 32.84 -13.76
C LEU A 129 6.84 32.84 -14.96
N ASP A 130 6.41 31.65 -15.38
CA ASP A 130 5.44 31.45 -16.44
C ASP A 130 4.85 30.02 -16.39
N TYR A 131 4.09 29.62 -17.40
CA TYR A 131 3.62 28.25 -17.58
C TYR A 131 4.00 27.68 -18.95
N THR A 132 4.47 26.43 -18.96
CA THR A 132 4.63 25.61 -20.17
C THR A 132 3.32 24.86 -20.43
N LEU A 133 2.79 24.94 -21.65
CA LEU A 133 1.67 24.09 -22.07
C LEU A 133 2.18 22.66 -22.29
N ALA A 134 1.82 21.74 -21.39
CA ALA A 134 2.26 20.35 -21.45
C ALA A 134 1.37 19.50 -22.38
N TRP A 135 0.06 19.76 -22.38
CA TRP A 135 -0.89 19.06 -23.24
C TRP A 135 -2.16 19.91 -23.44
N LYS A 136 -2.85 19.69 -24.57
CA LYS A 136 -4.18 20.25 -24.84
C LYS A 136 -5.07 19.20 -25.51
N SER A 137 -6.37 19.21 -25.22
CA SER A 137 -7.33 18.40 -25.97
C SER A 137 -7.53 18.98 -27.37
N ASN A 138 -7.76 18.10 -28.34
CA ASN A 138 -8.05 18.48 -29.71
C ASN A 138 -9.53 18.20 -29.99
N ASP A 139 -10.37 19.23 -29.90
CA ASP A 139 -11.82 19.04 -29.96
C ASP A 139 -12.36 19.05 -31.41
N GLY A 140 -11.47 19.06 -32.43
CA GLY A 140 -11.81 18.88 -33.85
C GLY A 140 -12.70 19.97 -34.47
N ARG A 141 -13.18 20.95 -33.68
CA ARG A 141 -13.93 22.11 -34.15
C ARG A 141 -12.97 23.28 -34.28
N GLU A 142 -12.58 23.60 -35.51
CA GLU A 142 -11.85 24.82 -35.81
C GLU A 142 -12.63 26.03 -35.28
N GLY A 143 -12.03 26.77 -34.32
CA GLY A 143 -12.51 28.08 -33.89
C GLY A 143 -13.23 28.19 -32.55
N SER A 144 -13.61 27.10 -31.85
CA SER A 144 -14.17 27.19 -30.48
C SER A 144 -13.25 26.57 -29.44
N LEU A 145 -12.70 27.40 -28.54
CA LEU A 145 -11.95 26.94 -27.34
C LEU A 145 -12.87 26.42 -26.23
N GLU A 146 -14.20 26.51 -26.41
CA GLU A 146 -15.19 25.99 -25.48
C GLU A 146 -15.23 24.46 -25.52
N GLY A 147 -14.85 23.82 -24.41
CA GLY A 147 -14.80 22.35 -24.28
C GLY A 147 -13.40 21.78 -24.13
N CYS A 148 -12.35 22.54 -24.52
CA CYS A 148 -10.99 22.04 -24.52
C CYS A 148 -10.35 22.02 -23.11
N GLY A 149 -9.57 20.99 -22.80
CA GLY A 149 -8.74 20.91 -21.60
C GLY A 149 -7.30 21.34 -21.90
N PHE A 150 -6.77 22.32 -21.16
CA PHE A 150 -5.38 22.79 -21.25
C PHE A 150 -4.61 22.47 -19.98
N PHE A 151 -3.43 21.87 -20.13
CA PHE A 151 -2.62 21.34 -19.04
C PHE A 151 -1.32 22.13 -18.95
N TRP A 152 -1.11 22.79 -17.82
CA TRP A 152 -0.05 23.75 -17.62
C TRP A 152 0.91 23.27 -16.55
N LEU A 153 2.19 23.18 -16.90
CA LEU A 153 3.29 22.98 -15.97
C LEU A 153 3.83 24.35 -15.54
N PRO A 154 3.82 24.71 -14.24
CA PRO A 154 4.45 25.94 -13.79
C PRO A 154 5.95 25.93 -14.05
N GLN A 155 6.50 27.05 -14.51
CA GLN A 155 7.95 27.26 -14.64
C GLN A 155 8.48 27.89 -13.35
N PRO A 156 9.19 27.13 -12.49
CA PRO A 156 9.63 27.64 -11.20
C PRO A 156 10.77 28.66 -11.37
N PRO A 157 10.89 29.66 -10.49
CA PRO A 157 12.11 30.47 -10.37
C PRO A 157 13.33 29.61 -10.03
N GLU A 158 14.53 30.13 -10.26
CA GLU A 158 15.77 29.47 -9.84
C GLU A 158 15.76 29.18 -8.33
N GLY A 159 16.14 27.94 -7.96
CA GLY A 159 16.09 27.46 -6.58
C GLY A 159 14.72 26.92 -6.14
N TYR A 160 13.72 26.87 -7.02
CA TYR A 160 12.39 26.33 -6.74
C TYR A 160 12.04 25.17 -7.67
N LYS A 161 11.01 24.41 -7.29
CA LYS A 161 10.48 23.27 -8.03
C LYS A 161 8.96 23.36 -8.15
N SER A 162 8.45 22.83 -9.26
CA SER A 162 7.01 22.63 -9.45
C SER A 162 6.60 21.31 -8.82
N VAL A 163 5.48 21.32 -8.11
CA VAL A 163 5.00 20.14 -7.37
C VAL A 163 3.61 19.68 -7.85
N GLY A 164 3.05 20.33 -8.88
CA GLY A 164 1.80 19.93 -9.50
C GLY A 164 1.45 20.66 -10.79
N PHE A 165 0.45 20.14 -11.49
CA PHE A 165 -0.09 20.70 -12.73
C PHE A 165 -1.33 21.55 -12.48
N LEU A 166 -1.61 22.48 -13.41
CA LEU A 166 -2.90 23.16 -13.48
C LEU A 166 -3.65 22.74 -14.74
N VAL A 167 -4.97 22.71 -14.62
CA VAL A 167 -5.88 22.46 -15.74
C VAL A 167 -6.84 23.63 -15.88
N THR A 168 -7.09 24.06 -17.11
CA THR A 168 -8.04 25.14 -17.43
C THR A 168 -8.86 24.76 -18.65
N SER A 169 -10.06 25.33 -18.79
CA SER A 169 -10.96 25.07 -19.92
C SER A 169 -10.91 26.12 -21.04
N SER A 170 -10.01 27.11 -20.97
CA SER A 170 -9.94 28.17 -22.00
C SER A 170 -8.61 28.90 -22.10
N LYS A 171 -8.20 29.62 -21.04
CA LYS A 171 -7.05 30.54 -21.06
C LYS A 171 -5.93 30.08 -20.12
N LYS A 172 -4.70 30.48 -20.45
CA LYS A 172 -3.52 30.34 -19.58
C LYS A 172 -3.84 30.89 -18.17
N PRO A 173 -3.54 30.14 -17.10
CA PRO A 173 -3.78 30.61 -15.74
C PRO A 173 -2.90 31.82 -15.39
N LYS A 174 -3.36 32.65 -14.46
CA LYS A 174 -2.54 33.73 -13.88
C LYS A 174 -1.47 33.15 -12.94
N LEU A 175 -0.36 33.87 -12.74
CA LEU A 175 0.77 33.41 -11.91
C LEU A 175 0.40 33.26 -10.43
N ASP A 176 -0.56 34.04 -9.93
CA ASP A 176 -1.04 34.00 -8.55
C ASP A 176 -1.78 32.70 -8.17
N LYS A 177 -2.15 31.85 -9.15
CA LYS A 177 -3.01 30.68 -8.95
C LYS A 177 -2.32 29.46 -8.35
N VAL A 178 -1.00 29.42 -8.35
CA VAL A 178 -0.22 28.32 -7.77
C VAL A 178 1.04 28.87 -7.12
N ARG A 179 1.68 28.06 -6.28
CA ARG A 179 3.04 28.32 -5.81
C ARG A 179 3.99 27.18 -6.18
N CYS A 180 5.19 27.56 -6.59
CA CYS A 180 6.36 26.70 -6.64
C CYS A 180 7.01 26.66 -5.24
N VAL A 181 7.70 25.55 -4.95
CA VAL A 181 8.24 25.26 -3.62
C VAL A 181 9.76 25.31 -3.67
N ARG A 182 10.40 25.89 -2.65
CA ARG A 182 11.86 25.96 -2.56
C ARG A 182 12.47 24.55 -2.61
N ALA A 183 13.55 24.37 -3.38
CA ALA A 183 14.01 23.04 -3.77
C ALA A 183 14.43 22.13 -2.60
N ASP A 184 14.98 22.69 -1.51
CA ASP A 184 15.37 21.98 -0.29
C ASP A 184 14.17 21.43 0.52
N LEU A 185 12.97 21.99 0.31
CA LEU A 185 11.70 21.56 0.89
C LEU A 185 10.96 20.52 0.03
N THR A 186 11.63 20.02 -1.02
CA THR A 186 11.08 19.03 -1.95
C THR A 186 11.90 17.75 -1.98
N ASP A 187 11.28 16.68 -2.48
CA ASP A 187 11.90 15.37 -2.67
C ASP A 187 11.59 14.83 -4.07
N ARG A 188 12.37 13.86 -4.53
CA ARG A 188 12.22 13.26 -5.85
C ARG A 188 10.85 12.58 -5.98
N CYS A 189 10.19 12.81 -7.11
CA CYS A 189 8.88 12.27 -7.43
C CYS A 189 8.97 11.21 -8.53
N GLU A 190 8.05 10.25 -8.53
CA GLU A 190 7.83 9.30 -9.62
C GLU A 190 6.35 9.19 -10.02
N LYS A 191 6.11 8.64 -11.21
CA LYS A 191 4.78 8.22 -11.67
C LYS A 191 4.41 6.94 -10.90
N TYR A 192 3.16 6.83 -10.48
CA TYR A 192 2.69 5.65 -9.74
C TYR A 192 1.63 4.87 -10.51
N ARG A 193 0.35 5.11 -10.24
CA ARG A 193 -0.78 4.44 -10.91
C ARG A 193 -1.18 5.21 -12.16
N VAL A 194 -1.40 4.48 -13.24
CA VAL A 194 -2.07 4.99 -14.45
C VAL A 194 -3.52 5.30 -14.07
N MET A 195 -3.93 6.57 -14.21
CA MET A 195 -5.31 7.01 -14.03
C MET A 195 -6.09 6.98 -15.34
N HIS A 196 -5.39 7.18 -16.45
CA HIS A 196 -5.94 7.11 -17.80
C HIS A 196 -4.83 6.76 -18.79
N SER A 197 -5.16 5.93 -19.78
CA SER A 197 -4.23 5.58 -20.84
C SER A 197 -4.94 5.42 -22.17
N GLU A 198 -4.90 6.48 -22.97
CA GLU A 198 -5.23 6.45 -24.40
C GLU A 198 -3.99 6.78 -25.25
N PHE A 199 -4.08 6.48 -26.55
CA PHE A 199 -2.93 6.57 -27.48
C PHE A 199 -2.30 7.97 -27.50
N SER A 200 -3.10 9.03 -27.38
CA SER A 200 -2.68 10.43 -27.44
C SER A 200 -2.51 11.11 -26.07
N PHE A 201 -2.97 10.48 -24.99
CA PHE A 201 -3.00 11.10 -23.66
C PHE A 201 -2.93 10.04 -22.56
N ARG A 202 -1.94 10.18 -21.68
CA ARG A 202 -1.77 9.32 -20.51
C ARG A 202 -1.60 10.17 -19.27
N VAL A 203 -2.25 9.75 -18.20
CA VAL A 203 -2.23 10.45 -16.92
C VAL A 203 -1.85 9.46 -15.84
N TRP A 204 -0.90 9.87 -15.00
CA TRP A 204 -0.45 9.09 -13.86
C TRP A 204 -0.66 9.88 -12.58
N SER A 205 -1.05 9.19 -11.52
CA SER A 205 -0.83 9.67 -10.16
C SER A 205 0.67 9.81 -9.87
N THR A 206 1.01 10.63 -8.88
CA THR A 206 2.39 10.87 -8.47
C THR A 206 2.63 10.47 -7.02
N ARG A 207 3.84 9.99 -6.73
CA ARG A 207 4.27 9.64 -5.37
C ARG A 207 5.76 9.93 -5.16
N PRO A 208 6.23 10.00 -3.90
CA PRO A 208 7.66 10.07 -3.61
C PRO A 208 8.42 8.86 -4.15
N TYR A 209 9.60 9.09 -4.72
CA TYR A 209 10.47 8.04 -5.27
C TYR A 209 11.07 7.17 -4.16
N HIS A 210 11.61 7.79 -3.11
CA HIS A 210 12.10 7.08 -1.94
C HIS A 210 10.99 6.94 -0.89
N ARG A 211 10.69 5.71 -0.48
CA ARG A 211 9.63 5.38 0.49
C ARG A 211 10.13 4.42 1.56
N GLY A 212 9.34 4.25 2.61
CA GLY A 212 9.67 3.52 3.83
C GLY A 212 9.71 4.45 5.05
N MET A 213 9.80 3.86 6.24
CA MET A 213 9.57 4.54 7.50
C MET A 213 10.55 5.68 7.81
N LEU A 214 11.76 5.61 7.22
CA LEU A 214 12.82 6.62 7.39
C LEU A 214 12.80 7.70 6.30
N ARG A 215 11.90 7.60 5.32
CA ARG A 215 11.84 8.52 4.18
C ARG A 215 10.90 9.69 4.46
N ARG A 216 11.23 10.84 3.88
CA ARG A 216 10.60 12.14 4.20
C ARG A 216 9.73 12.70 3.09
N GLY A 217 9.70 12.09 1.91
CA GLY A 217 8.88 12.57 0.80
C GLY A 217 7.38 12.47 1.09
N VAL A 218 6.63 13.51 0.72
CA VAL A 218 5.20 13.69 0.94
C VAL A 218 4.50 13.91 -0.40
N SER A 219 3.49 13.08 -0.71
CA SER A 219 2.68 13.28 -1.93
C SER A 219 1.74 14.47 -1.78
N VAL A 220 1.70 15.32 -2.80
CA VAL A 220 0.76 16.46 -2.87
C VAL A 220 -0.63 16.02 -3.32
N GLY A 221 -0.78 14.83 -3.90
CA GLY A 221 -2.06 14.36 -4.46
C GLY A 221 -2.37 14.88 -5.87
N THR A 222 -1.36 15.41 -6.58
CA THR A 222 -1.47 15.82 -7.99
C THR A 222 -1.20 14.64 -8.94
N PHE A 223 -1.29 14.92 -10.24
CA PHE A 223 -1.00 13.99 -11.33
C PHE A 223 0.14 14.49 -12.22
N SER A 224 0.57 13.64 -13.16
CA SER A 224 1.46 13.97 -14.27
C SER A 224 0.85 13.48 -15.58
N CYS A 225 0.98 14.28 -16.64
CA CYS A 225 0.53 13.93 -17.99
C CYS A 225 1.66 14.01 -19.04
N ILE A 226 2.91 14.10 -18.59
CA ILE A 226 4.08 14.16 -19.48
C ILE A 226 4.44 12.74 -19.92
N SER A 227 4.49 12.50 -21.23
CA SER A 227 4.96 11.24 -21.81
C SER A 227 6.42 10.98 -21.44
N ASP A 228 6.83 9.72 -21.36
CA ASP A 228 8.24 9.37 -21.17
C ASP A 228 9.04 9.74 -22.41
N SER A 229 9.53 10.97 -22.44
CA SER A 229 10.48 11.43 -23.45
C SER A 229 11.86 11.33 -22.82
N ILE A 230 12.56 10.23 -23.13
CA ILE A 230 13.97 9.93 -22.80
C ILE A 230 14.17 9.16 -21.48
N PRO A 231 14.66 7.89 -21.54
CA PRO A 231 15.11 7.15 -20.37
C PRO A 231 16.18 7.92 -19.58
N GLY A 232 15.97 8.06 -18.26
CA GLY A 232 16.93 8.71 -17.35
C GLY A 232 16.65 10.17 -17.03
N LEU A 233 15.68 10.82 -17.71
CA LEU A 233 15.26 12.18 -17.33
C LEU A 233 14.33 12.13 -16.11
N GLU A 234 14.64 12.92 -15.08
CA GLU A 234 13.76 13.06 -13.93
C GLU A 234 12.43 13.73 -14.31
N LEU A 235 11.36 13.37 -13.62
CA LEU A 235 10.10 14.08 -13.77
C LEU A 235 10.32 15.57 -13.43
N PRO A 236 9.75 16.50 -14.22
CA PRO A 236 9.83 17.92 -13.91
C PRO A 236 8.89 18.34 -12.75
N LEU A 237 8.44 17.35 -11.97
CA LEU A 237 7.67 17.51 -10.75
C LEU A 237 8.48 16.98 -9.56
N SER A 238 8.30 17.62 -8.41
CA SER A 238 8.83 17.15 -7.13
C SER A 238 7.68 16.88 -6.14
N CYS A 239 7.92 16.00 -5.18
CA CYS A 239 7.07 15.84 -4.01
C CYS A 239 7.49 16.86 -2.94
N LEU A 240 6.65 17.10 -1.93
CA LEU A 240 7.07 17.84 -0.74
C LEU A 240 8.00 16.98 0.11
N LYS A 241 8.74 17.60 1.03
CA LYS A 241 9.61 16.90 1.98
C LYS A 241 9.27 17.32 3.40
N ASN A 242 9.02 16.35 4.28
CA ASN A 242 8.84 16.60 5.69
C ASN A 242 10.19 16.75 6.40
N LEU A 243 10.53 17.96 6.80
CA LEU A 243 11.73 18.29 7.56
C LEU A 243 11.47 18.39 9.07
N ASP A 244 10.23 18.19 9.54
CA ASP A 244 9.94 18.17 10.97
C ASP A 244 10.44 16.85 11.60
N PRO A 245 11.43 16.91 12.49
CA PRO A 245 11.95 15.71 13.15
C PRO A 245 10.96 15.13 14.17
N SER A 246 10.05 15.95 14.71
CA SER A 246 9.13 15.52 15.77
C SER A 246 8.05 14.56 15.28
N LEU A 247 7.73 14.60 13.98
CA LEU A 247 6.64 13.83 13.38
C LEU A 247 5.34 13.96 14.19
N HIS A 248 5.03 15.16 14.72
CA HIS A 248 3.87 15.43 15.60
C HIS A 248 2.50 14.97 15.00
N GLY A 249 2.42 14.81 13.69
CA GLY A 249 1.28 14.25 12.99
C GLY A 249 1.05 12.74 13.18
N MET A 250 2.04 12.00 13.67
CA MET A 250 1.92 10.57 13.94
C MET A 250 1.09 10.32 15.21
N PRO A 251 0.34 9.20 15.29
CA PRO A 251 -0.46 8.87 16.47
C PRO A 251 0.41 8.50 17.67
N ASN A 252 0.00 8.86 18.88
CA ASN A 252 0.60 8.34 20.12
C ASN A 252 0.04 6.94 20.48
N CYS A 253 0.53 6.32 21.57
CA CYS A 253 0.06 4.99 22.00
C CYS A 253 -1.47 4.89 22.12
N ASP A 254 -2.11 5.84 22.81
CA ASP A 254 -3.56 5.82 23.02
C ASP A 254 -4.32 5.91 21.68
N GLN A 255 -3.82 6.75 20.76
CA GLN A 255 -4.37 6.88 19.42
C GLN A 255 -4.15 5.61 18.57
N ILE A 256 -3.01 4.91 18.70
CA ILE A 256 -2.78 3.61 18.05
C ILE A 256 -3.82 2.59 18.53
N HIS A 257 -4.02 2.48 19.85
CA HIS A 257 -5.02 1.56 20.41
C HIS A 257 -6.44 1.91 19.96
N ALA A 258 -6.79 3.20 19.89
CA ALA A 258 -8.08 3.64 19.37
C ALA A 258 -8.24 3.33 17.86
N LEU A 259 -7.20 3.50 17.05
CA LEU A 259 -7.19 3.16 15.64
C LEU A 259 -7.41 1.66 15.41
N ILE A 260 -6.73 0.81 16.18
CA ILE A 260 -6.89 -0.66 16.09
C ILE A 260 -8.28 -1.09 16.56
N ASN A 261 -8.80 -0.50 17.64
CA ASN A 261 -10.15 -0.80 18.06
C ASN A 261 -11.20 -0.43 16.97
N HIS A 262 -10.97 0.67 16.25
CA HIS A 262 -11.90 1.18 15.25
C HIS A 262 -11.77 0.51 13.87
N TYR A 263 -10.54 0.23 13.40
CA TYR A 263 -10.26 -0.29 12.07
C TYR A 263 -9.74 -1.73 12.03
N GLY A 264 -9.38 -2.31 13.18
CA GLY A 264 -8.79 -3.64 13.30
C GLY A 264 -9.59 -4.66 12.50
N PRO A 265 -9.04 -5.20 11.38
CA PRO A 265 -9.77 -6.11 10.51
C PRO A 265 -10.09 -7.45 11.18
N THR A 266 -11.07 -8.14 10.60
CA THR A 266 -11.34 -9.55 10.89
C THR A 266 -10.74 -10.42 9.80
N PHE A 267 -9.84 -11.34 10.19
CA PHE A 267 -9.23 -12.31 9.28
C PHE A 267 -10.07 -13.58 9.30
N PHE A 268 -10.65 -13.95 8.17
CA PHE A 268 -11.28 -15.26 7.99
C PHE A 268 -10.30 -16.25 7.36
N PHE A 269 -10.26 -17.44 7.93
CA PHE A 269 -9.58 -18.59 7.35
C PHE A 269 -10.59 -19.44 6.58
N HIS A 270 -10.13 -20.08 5.51
CA HIS A 270 -11.00 -20.91 4.68
C HIS A 270 -11.70 -22.01 5.52
N PRO A 271 -12.97 -22.39 5.23
CA PRO A 271 -13.69 -23.43 5.99
C PRO A 271 -12.97 -24.78 6.09
N ASP A 272 -12.20 -25.12 5.05
CA ASP A 272 -11.38 -26.34 4.99
C ASP A 272 -9.92 -26.14 5.45
N GLU A 273 -9.60 -25.00 6.07
CA GLU A 273 -8.28 -24.78 6.67
C GLU A 273 -8.10 -25.66 7.89
N ILE A 274 -6.95 -26.34 7.97
CA ILE A 274 -6.58 -27.19 9.11
C ILE A 274 -5.33 -26.68 9.82
N TYR A 275 -4.53 -25.85 9.15
CA TYR A 275 -3.34 -25.20 9.70
C TYR A 275 -3.72 -23.77 10.09
N LEU A 276 -4.21 -23.61 11.32
CA LEU A 276 -4.69 -22.34 11.83
C LEU A 276 -3.54 -21.52 12.46
N PRO A 277 -3.70 -20.20 12.60
CA PRO A 277 -2.70 -19.37 13.27
C PRO A 277 -2.60 -19.69 14.78
N SER A 278 -1.56 -19.16 15.42
CA SER A 278 -1.39 -19.16 16.87
C SER A 278 -0.62 -17.94 17.34
N SER A 279 -0.53 -17.71 18.65
CA SER A 279 0.51 -16.79 19.16
C SER A 279 1.88 -17.47 19.17
N VAL A 280 2.92 -16.67 18.99
CA VAL A 280 4.33 -17.07 19.16
C VAL A 280 4.57 -17.65 20.56
N SER A 281 3.99 -17.05 21.60
CA SER A 281 4.12 -17.56 22.98
C SER A 281 3.54 -18.96 23.13
N TRP A 282 2.33 -19.20 22.58
CA TRP A 282 1.75 -20.55 22.58
C TRP A 282 2.63 -21.54 21.82
N PHE A 283 3.17 -21.12 20.66
CA PHE A 283 4.04 -21.97 19.85
C PHE A 283 5.31 -22.41 20.60
N PHE A 284 5.96 -21.49 21.33
CA PHE A 284 7.13 -21.80 22.15
C PHE A 284 6.76 -22.68 23.36
N GLU A 285 5.71 -22.33 24.09
CA GLU A 285 5.20 -23.13 25.24
C GLU A 285 4.86 -24.57 24.86
N ASN A 286 4.41 -24.79 23.61
CA ASN A 286 3.97 -26.10 23.15
C ASN A 286 5.08 -26.94 22.51
N GLY A 287 6.35 -26.52 22.64
CA GLY A 287 7.51 -27.37 22.39
C GLY A 287 8.28 -27.08 21.12
N ALA A 288 8.17 -25.87 20.55
CA ALA A 288 9.08 -25.42 19.50
C ALA A 288 10.54 -25.44 20.01
N LEU A 289 11.46 -25.83 19.14
CA LEU A 289 12.87 -26.04 19.49
C LEU A 289 13.78 -25.15 18.65
N LEU A 290 14.83 -24.63 19.27
CA LEU A 290 15.95 -23.97 18.61
C LEU A 290 17.00 -25.02 18.25
N PHE A 291 17.32 -25.13 16.97
CA PHE A 291 18.38 -25.98 16.48
C PHE A 291 19.60 -25.15 16.12
N ARG A 292 20.77 -25.77 16.30
CA ARG A 292 22.06 -25.23 15.90
C ARG A 292 22.73 -26.16 14.91
N LYS A 293 23.41 -25.58 13.93
CA LYS A 293 24.15 -26.33 12.92
C LYS A 293 25.22 -27.22 13.56
N GLY A 294 25.19 -28.51 13.22
CA GLY A 294 26.07 -29.53 13.80
C GLY A 294 25.45 -30.30 14.97
N ASP A 295 24.41 -29.75 15.59
CA ASP A 295 23.70 -30.40 16.70
C ASP A 295 22.46 -31.15 16.18
N SER A 296 22.26 -32.38 16.66
CA SER A 296 21.12 -33.22 16.29
C SER A 296 19.94 -33.08 17.24
N VAL A 297 20.11 -32.36 18.35
CA VAL A 297 19.10 -32.15 19.40
C VAL A 297 18.80 -30.66 19.49
N GLY A 298 17.53 -30.29 19.40
CA GLY A 298 17.08 -28.92 19.57
C GLY A 298 16.84 -28.56 21.04
N GLU A 299 17.11 -27.31 21.39
CA GLU A 299 16.91 -26.75 22.73
C GLU A 299 15.51 -26.14 22.86
N PRO A 300 14.81 -26.31 24.00
CA PRO A 300 13.53 -25.64 24.24
C PRO A 300 13.66 -24.12 24.16
N ILE A 301 12.67 -23.46 23.54
CA ILE A 301 12.62 -22.00 23.45
C ILE A 301 11.82 -21.44 24.64
N ASP A 302 12.35 -20.41 25.31
CA ASP A 302 11.63 -19.71 26.36
C ASP A 302 10.37 -19.03 25.79
N VAL A 303 9.30 -18.89 26.59
CA VAL A 303 8.02 -18.30 26.14
C VAL A 303 8.17 -16.93 25.48
N GLY A 304 9.10 -16.11 25.98
CA GLY A 304 9.42 -14.78 25.43
C GLY A 304 10.48 -14.78 24.33
N GLY A 305 11.08 -15.94 24.02
CA GLY A 305 12.21 -16.08 23.11
C GLY A 305 13.52 -15.52 23.66
N SER A 306 13.69 -15.43 24.98
CA SER A 306 14.88 -14.84 25.63
C SER A 306 16.19 -15.58 25.35
N ASN A 307 16.11 -16.88 25.10
CA ASN A 307 17.26 -17.71 24.74
C ASN A 307 17.53 -17.78 23.22
N LEU A 308 16.78 -17.03 22.40
CA LEU A 308 17.05 -16.95 20.97
C LEU A 308 18.24 -16.02 20.69
N PRO A 309 19.13 -16.37 19.75
CA PRO A 309 20.16 -15.47 19.25
C PRO A 309 19.55 -14.16 18.70
N SER A 310 19.91 -13.05 19.34
CA SER A 310 19.40 -11.70 19.01
C SER A 310 20.24 -10.99 17.95
N GLY A 311 19.59 -10.31 17.01
CA GLY A 311 20.21 -9.48 15.97
C GLY A 311 20.98 -10.28 14.91
N GLY A 312 21.85 -9.62 14.14
CA GLY A 312 22.64 -10.24 13.08
C GLY A 312 21.88 -10.40 11.76
N CYS A 313 22.23 -11.41 10.99
CA CYS A 313 21.54 -11.79 9.75
C CYS A 313 21.33 -13.30 9.70
N ASN A 314 20.62 -13.76 8.68
CA ASN A 314 20.47 -15.19 8.43
C ASN A 314 21.79 -15.82 7.93
N ASP A 315 22.61 -16.29 8.88
CA ASP A 315 23.91 -16.94 8.68
C ASP A 315 23.81 -18.46 8.48
N GLY A 316 22.62 -19.03 8.68
CA GLY A 316 22.37 -20.48 8.60
C GLY A 316 22.90 -21.28 9.79
N GLU A 317 23.32 -20.62 10.87
CA GLU A 317 23.84 -21.31 12.06
C GLU A 317 22.74 -21.79 13.00
N PHE A 318 21.56 -21.14 12.97
CA PHE A 318 20.42 -21.47 13.82
C PHE A 318 19.11 -21.52 13.01
N TRP A 319 18.16 -22.34 13.45
CA TRP A 319 16.78 -22.33 12.95
C TRP A 319 15.81 -22.84 14.03
N ILE A 320 14.53 -22.48 13.91
CA ILE A 320 13.46 -23.06 14.74
C ILE A 320 12.85 -24.25 14.00
N ASP A 321 12.50 -25.34 14.70
CA ASP A 321 11.71 -26.45 14.14
C ASP A 321 10.76 -27.02 15.20
N LEU A 322 9.81 -27.82 14.74
CA LEU A 322 8.84 -28.52 15.57
C LEU A 322 9.48 -29.76 16.24
N PRO A 323 8.99 -30.17 17.41
CA PRO A 323 9.42 -31.39 18.07
C PRO A 323 9.06 -32.64 17.24
N SER A 324 9.61 -33.79 17.61
CA SER A 324 9.29 -35.07 16.96
C SER A 324 7.98 -35.69 17.46
N GLY A 325 7.43 -36.67 16.73
CA GLY A 325 6.27 -37.46 17.17
C GLY A 325 4.92 -36.77 16.99
N ASP A 326 3.94 -37.17 17.79
CA ASP A 326 2.55 -36.69 17.66
C ASP A 326 2.38 -35.21 18.02
N GLN A 327 3.23 -34.69 18.91
CA GLN A 327 3.27 -33.26 19.25
C GLN A 327 3.49 -32.38 18.01
N ARG A 328 4.33 -32.83 17.06
CA ARG A 328 4.52 -32.18 15.75
C ARG A 328 3.19 -31.95 15.03
N LYS A 329 2.34 -32.98 14.99
CA LYS A 329 1.07 -32.93 14.26
C LYS A 329 0.13 -31.92 14.90
N THR A 330 0.05 -31.90 16.23
CA THR A 330 -0.80 -30.96 16.96
C THR A 330 -0.33 -29.52 16.82
N ILE A 331 0.98 -29.25 16.93
CA ILE A 331 1.50 -27.88 16.79
C ILE A 331 1.23 -27.33 15.38
N LYS A 332 1.36 -28.17 14.33
CA LYS A 332 1.05 -27.75 12.96
C LYS A 332 -0.37 -27.24 12.78
N LEU A 333 -1.34 -27.79 13.50
CA LEU A 333 -2.74 -27.34 13.42
C LEU A 333 -2.94 -25.94 14.01
N GLY A 334 -1.99 -25.46 14.80
CA GLY A 334 -2.05 -24.18 15.49
C GLY A 334 -3.08 -24.14 16.61
N ASN A 335 -3.36 -22.91 17.06
CA ASN A 335 -4.29 -22.66 18.14
C ASN A 335 -4.94 -21.30 17.95
N LEU A 336 -6.08 -21.32 17.26
CA LEU A 336 -6.83 -20.12 16.90
C LEU A 336 -7.20 -19.27 18.13
N ALA A 337 -7.50 -19.89 19.27
CA ALA A 337 -7.86 -19.19 20.51
C ALA A 337 -6.71 -18.33 21.06
N SER A 338 -5.45 -18.76 20.84
CA SER A 338 -4.26 -18.00 21.23
C SER A 338 -3.84 -16.97 20.18
N ALA A 339 -4.37 -17.05 18.96
CA ALA A 339 -3.91 -16.25 17.84
C ALA A 339 -4.16 -14.75 18.06
N LYS A 340 -3.16 -13.94 17.71
CA LYS A 340 -3.18 -12.49 17.80
C LYS A 340 -2.34 -11.88 16.69
N LEU A 341 -2.59 -10.61 16.39
CA LEU A 341 -1.85 -9.86 15.39
C LEU A 341 -0.72 -9.05 16.05
N TYR A 342 0.47 -9.10 15.49
CA TYR A 342 1.62 -8.34 15.96
C TYR A 342 1.76 -7.06 15.15
N LEU A 343 1.62 -5.92 15.81
CA LEU A 343 1.52 -4.62 15.15
C LEU A 343 2.87 -3.93 15.05
N HIS A 344 3.22 -3.52 13.83
CA HIS A 344 4.29 -2.57 13.58
C HIS A 344 3.70 -1.28 13.02
N VAL A 345 3.85 -0.17 13.75
CA VAL A 345 3.32 1.13 13.37
C VAL A 345 4.46 2.02 12.89
N LYS A 346 4.42 2.41 11.61
CA LYS A 346 5.50 3.16 10.97
C LYS A 346 5.00 4.40 10.22
N PRO A 347 5.78 5.49 10.19
CA PRO A 347 5.49 6.63 9.34
C PRO A 347 5.44 6.21 7.86
N ALA A 348 4.47 6.75 7.13
CA ALA A 348 4.35 6.57 5.69
C ALA A 348 4.18 7.93 4.99
N LEU A 349 4.70 8.04 3.77
CA LEU A 349 4.62 9.27 2.96
C LEU A 349 5.05 10.52 3.75
N GLY A 350 6.24 10.44 4.36
CA GLY A 350 6.82 11.51 5.17
C GLY A 350 6.04 11.80 6.46
N GLY A 351 5.31 10.82 7.01
CA GLY A 351 4.53 10.98 8.25
C GLY A 351 3.19 11.68 8.06
N THR A 352 2.77 11.92 6.81
CA THR A 352 1.39 12.37 6.51
C THR A 352 0.38 11.22 6.52
N PHE A 353 0.89 10.00 6.47
CA PHE A 353 0.14 8.77 6.70
C PHE A 353 0.86 7.92 7.75
N THR A 354 0.11 7.04 8.39
CA THR A 354 0.63 5.99 9.26
C THR A 354 0.29 4.64 8.65
N ASP A 355 1.31 3.82 8.44
CA ASP A 355 1.13 2.42 8.07
C ASP A 355 1.15 1.58 9.34
N ILE A 356 0.11 0.77 9.53
CA ILE A 356 0.01 -0.21 10.61
C ILE A 356 0.05 -1.60 9.98
N ALA A 357 1.21 -2.25 10.03
CA ALA A 357 1.37 -3.62 9.57
C ALA A 357 0.89 -4.58 10.67
N LEU A 358 -0.03 -5.48 10.31
CA LEU A 358 -0.59 -6.51 11.19
C LEU A 358 -0.03 -7.86 10.75
N TRP A 359 0.97 -8.34 11.48
CA TRP A 359 1.60 -9.64 11.23
C TRP A 359 0.82 -10.75 11.92
N ILE A 360 0.61 -11.86 11.23
CA ILE A 360 0.00 -13.07 11.77
C ILE A 360 0.97 -14.24 11.64
N PHE A 361 1.00 -15.07 12.68
CA PHE A 361 1.89 -16.23 12.75
C PHE A 361 1.11 -17.53 12.59
N CYS A 362 1.52 -18.34 11.63
CA CYS A 362 1.04 -19.71 11.45
C CYS A 362 2.16 -20.68 11.80
N PRO A 363 1.97 -21.65 12.71
CA PRO A 363 3.00 -22.65 13.00
C PRO A 363 3.41 -23.53 11.81
N PHE A 364 2.55 -23.59 10.79
CA PHE A 364 2.80 -24.39 9.59
C PHE A 364 2.06 -23.83 8.38
N ASN A 365 2.77 -23.75 7.25
CA ASN A 365 2.20 -23.50 5.94
C ASN A 365 1.92 -24.83 5.24
N GLY A 366 0.70 -25.02 4.74
CA GLY A 366 0.27 -26.26 4.11
C GLY A 366 0.80 -26.45 2.68
N PRO A 367 0.59 -27.63 2.07
CA PRO A 367 1.04 -27.87 0.70
C PRO A 367 0.24 -27.10 -0.34
N ALA A 368 0.93 -26.69 -1.40
CA ALA A 368 0.35 -25.94 -2.50
C ALA A 368 -0.55 -26.82 -3.40
N THR A 369 -1.52 -26.18 -4.05
CA THR A 369 -2.34 -26.79 -5.10
C THR A 369 -2.04 -26.12 -6.43
N LEU A 370 -1.69 -26.90 -7.44
CA LEU A 370 -1.51 -26.41 -8.81
C LEU A 370 -2.85 -26.41 -9.55
N LYS A 371 -3.15 -25.30 -10.21
CA LYS A 371 -4.26 -25.20 -11.17
C LYS A 371 -3.72 -25.23 -12.59
N VAL A 372 -4.36 -26.02 -13.44
CA VAL A 372 -4.08 -26.12 -14.89
C VAL A 372 -5.41 -26.13 -15.64
N GLY A 373 -5.87 -24.96 -16.08
CA GLY A 373 -7.19 -24.79 -16.67
C GLY A 373 -8.30 -25.19 -15.68
N ILE A 374 -9.04 -26.25 -16.01
CA ILE A 374 -10.10 -26.80 -15.14
C ILE A 374 -9.57 -27.83 -14.11
N MET A 375 -8.34 -28.31 -14.26
CA MET A 375 -7.74 -29.32 -13.38
C MET A 375 -7.11 -28.67 -12.15
N ASN A 376 -7.21 -29.37 -11.01
CA ASN A 376 -6.53 -29.00 -9.75
C ASN A 376 -5.74 -30.21 -9.25
N ILE A 377 -4.46 -30.01 -8.97
CA ILE A 377 -3.51 -31.06 -8.64
C ILE A 377 -2.84 -30.69 -7.32
N ALA A 378 -3.10 -31.46 -6.27
CA ALA A 378 -2.44 -31.29 -4.98
C ALA A 378 -0.95 -31.65 -5.11
N LEU A 379 -0.05 -30.79 -4.64
CA LEU A 379 1.39 -30.98 -4.79
C LEU A 379 2.05 -31.72 -3.61
N ASN A 380 1.26 -32.42 -2.81
CA ASN A 380 1.65 -33.24 -1.65
C ASN A 380 2.51 -32.52 -0.61
N LYS A 381 3.82 -32.32 -0.87
CA LYS A 381 4.79 -31.66 0.03
C LYS A 381 5.29 -30.32 -0.49
N ILE A 382 5.10 -30.02 -1.76
CA ILE A 382 5.64 -28.80 -2.39
C ILE A 382 4.91 -27.58 -1.82
N GLY A 383 5.69 -26.59 -1.39
CA GLY A 383 5.21 -25.34 -0.80
C GLY A 383 4.89 -25.41 0.70
N GLN A 384 4.87 -26.58 1.32
CA GLN A 384 4.66 -26.64 2.77
C GLN A 384 5.95 -26.30 3.52
N HIS A 385 5.85 -25.63 4.67
CA HIS A 385 7.01 -25.37 5.54
C HIS A 385 6.58 -25.12 6.98
N VAL A 386 7.53 -25.34 7.90
CA VAL A 386 7.35 -24.99 9.32
C VAL A 386 7.44 -23.49 9.48
N CYS A 387 6.53 -22.95 10.28
CA CYS A 387 6.32 -21.53 10.53
C CYS A 387 5.99 -20.73 9.27
N ASP A 388 5.10 -19.76 9.42
CA ASP A 388 4.82 -18.79 8.39
C ASP A 388 4.40 -17.44 8.96
N TRP A 389 4.79 -16.39 8.25
CA TRP A 389 4.57 -15.01 8.62
C TRP A 389 3.90 -14.28 7.46
N GLU A 390 2.61 -13.99 7.66
CA GLU A 390 1.80 -13.23 6.72
C GLU A 390 1.43 -11.87 7.31
N HIS A 391 1.11 -10.90 6.48
CA HIS A 391 0.67 -9.59 6.96
C HIS A 391 -0.29 -8.87 6.02
N VAL A 392 -1.00 -7.92 6.61
CA VAL A 392 -1.69 -6.83 5.88
C VAL A 392 -1.26 -5.50 6.49
N THR A 393 -1.32 -4.42 5.72
CA THR A 393 -0.95 -3.09 6.22
C THR A 393 -2.11 -2.11 6.03
N LEU A 394 -2.61 -1.54 7.13
CA LEU A 394 -3.58 -0.44 7.09
C LEU A 394 -2.83 0.87 6.84
N ARG A 395 -3.28 1.67 5.88
CA ARG A 395 -2.76 3.03 5.65
C ARG A 395 -3.75 4.07 6.13
N ILE A 396 -3.40 4.78 7.19
CA ILE A 396 -4.23 5.78 7.87
C ILE A 396 -3.76 7.18 7.48
N CYS A 397 -4.69 8.07 7.15
CA CYS A 397 -4.41 9.46 6.83
C CYS A 397 -4.31 10.31 8.10
N ASN A 398 -3.13 10.87 8.39
CA ASN A 398 -2.86 11.54 9.68
C ASN A 398 -3.58 12.88 9.86
N PHE A 399 -4.14 13.44 8.79
CA PHE A 399 -4.94 14.67 8.87
C PHE A 399 -6.28 14.47 9.60
N ALA A 400 -6.88 13.28 9.51
CA ALA A 400 -8.20 12.99 10.09
C ALA A 400 -8.27 11.65 10.85
N GLY A 401 -7.22 10.83 10.76
CA GLY A 401 -7.25 9.44 11.23
C GLY A 401 -8.09 8.52 10.36
N GLU A 402 -8.33 8.87 9.09
CA GLU A 402 -9.20 8.10 8.18
C GLU A 402 -8.44 6.94 7.53
N LEU A 403 -9.02 5.72 7.51
CA LEU A 403 -8.50 4.59 6.75
C LEU A 403 -8.56 4.86 5.24
N TRP A 404 -7.40 4.87 4.58
CA TRP A 404 -7.27 5.20 3.16
C TRP A 404 -7.27 3.96 2.25
N SER A 405 -6.47 2.96 2.63
CA SER A 405 -6.29 1.73 1.87
C SER A 405 -5.73 0.63 2.76
N ILE A 406 -5.87 -0.62 2.33
CA ILE A 406 -5.25 -1.78 2.95
C ILE A 406 -4.34 -2.48 1.93
N TYR A 407 -3.12 -2.78 2.33
CA TYR A 407 -2.22 -3.64 1.59
C TYR A 407 -2.50 -5.10 1.95
N PHE A 408 -2.72 -5.92 0.93
CA PHE A 408 -2.91 -7.35 1.06
C PHE A 408 -1.65 -8.07 0.57
N SER A 409 -0.86 -8.64 1.49
CA SER A 409 0.31 -9.43 1.13
C SER A 409 -0.10 -10.71 0.42
N GLN A 410 0.54 -10.98 -0.70
CA GLN A 410 0.30 -12.11 -1.59
C GLN A 410 1.67 -12.67 -2.01
N HIS A 411 2.18 -13.60 -1.22
CA HIS A 411 3.46 -14.28 -1.46
C HIS A 411 4.63 -13.27 -1.51
N SER A 412 5.30 -13.12 -2.65
CA SER A 412 6.47 -12.24 -2.81
C SER A 412 6.13 -10.76 -3.05
N GLY A 413 4.85 -10.40 -3.10
CA GLY A 413 4.35 -9.05 -3.31
C GLY A 413 2.96 -8.86 -2.71
N GLY A 414 2.15 -7.98 -3.28
CA GLY A 414 0.80 -7.72 -2.77
C GLY A 414 0.14 -6.55 -3.48
N VAL A 415 -1.05 -6.18 -3.00
CA VAL A 415 -1.87 -5.14 -3.65
C VAL A 415 -2.46 -4.19 -2.61
N TRP A 416 -2.33 -2.90 -2.88
CA TRP A 416 -3.03 -1.83 -2.15
C TRP A 416 -4.44 -1.65 -2.70
N VAL A 417 -5.44 -1.99 -1.89
CA VAL A 417 -6.88 -1.85 -2.20
C VAL A 417 -7.43 -0.61 -1.49
N ASN A 418 -8.17 0.24 -2.20
CA ASN A 418 -8.71 1.47 -1.61
C ASN A 418 -9.85 1.14 -0.66
N ALA A 419 -10.07 1.97 0.37
CA ALA A 419 -11.09 1.67 1.36
C ALA A 419 -12.54 1.68 0.81
N TYR A 420 -12.80 2.16 -0.41
CA TYR A 420 -14.12 2.05 -1.07
C TYR A 420 -14.30 0.73 -1.85
N GLU A 421 -13.24 -0.05 -2.01
CA GLU A 421 -13.25 -1.38 -2.64
C GLU A 421 -13.24 -2.50 -1.60
N LEU A 422 -13.18 -2.17 -0.30
CA LEU A 422 -13.13 -3.16 0.78
C LEU A 422 -14.52 -3.64 1.19
N GLU A 423 -14.57 -4.87 1.69
CA GLU A 423 -15.70 -5.40 2.43
C GLU A 423 -15.56 -5.11 3.92
N TYR A 424 -16.68 -4.83 4.59
CA TYR A 424 -16.73 -4.47 6.01
C TYR A 424 -17.73 -5.36 6.75
N ILE A 425 -17.34 -5.87 7.92
CA ILE A 425 -18.21 -6.73 8.74
C ILE A 425 -19.07 -5.91 9.71
N GLN A 426 -18.47 -4.90 10.34
CA GLN A 426 -19.13 -4.04 11.32
C GLN A 426 -18.40 -2.71 11.41
N GLY A 427 -19.15 -1.61 11.24
CA GLY A 427 -18.56 -0.27 11.22
C GLY A 427 -17.43 -0.19 10.20
N ASN A 428 -16.26 0.30 10.62
CA ASN A 428 -15.10 0.48 9.75
C ASN A 428 -14.09 -0.69 9.82
N LYS A 429 -14.51 -1.85 10.33
CA LYS A 429 -13.66 -3.05 10.39
C LYS A 429 -13.74 -3.82 9.08
N ALA A 430 -12.64 -3.80 8.33
CA ALA A 430 -12.54 -4.50 7.06
C ALA A 430 -12.48 -6.02 7.26
N ILE A 431 -12.83 -6.74 6.20
CA ILE A 431 -12.70 -8.20 6.11
C ILE A 431 -11.43 -8.54 5.34
N ILE A 432 -10.65 -9.49 5.86
CA ILE A 432 -9.48 -10.07 5.20
C ILE A 432 -9.73 -11.56 5.03
N TYR A 433 -9.55 -12.07 3.82
CA TYR A 433 -9.66 -13.50 3.54
C TYR A 433 -8.26 -14.10 3.40
N SER A 434 -7.90 -15.01 4.29
CA SER A 434 -6.66 -15.77 4.23
C SER A 434 -6.88 -17.02 3.38
N SER A 435 -5.99 -17.24 2.41
CA SER A 435 -6.10 -18.38 1.51
C SER A 435 -5.79 -19.69 2.22
N ARG A 436 -6.50 -20.75 1.83
CA ARG A 436 -6.26 -22.10 2.35
C ARG A 436 -4.82 -22.55 2.11
N ASN A 437 -4.22 -23.18 3.12
CA ASN A 437 -2.86 -23.69 3.24
C ASN A 437 -1.76 -22.63 3.17
N GLY A 438 -1.81 -21.74 2.17
CA GLY A 438 -0.77 -20.77 1.85
C GLY A 438 -0.88 -19.42 2.57
N HIS A 439 -1.99 -19.20 3.30
CA HIS A 439 -2.31 -18.06 4.16
C HIS A 439 -2.24 -16.63 3.57
N ALA A 440 -1.84 -16.47 2.31
CA ALA A 440 -1.86 -15.20 1.58
C ALA A 440 -3.21 -14.47 1.70
N SER A 441 -3.16 -13.15 1.75
CA SER A 441 -4.30 -12.30 2.09
C SER A 441 -4.99 -11.72 0.86
N PHE A 442 -6.33 -11.74 0.85
CA PHE A 442 -7.16 -11.23 -0.24
C PHE A 442 -8.34 -10.39 0.27
N PRO A 443 -8.77 -9.35 -0.49
CA PRO A 443 -9.85 -8.45 -0.10
C PRO A 443 -11.26 -9.04 -0.27
N HIS A 444 -11.39 -10.08 -1.09
CA HIS A 444 -12.68 -10.70 -1.44
C HIS A 444 -12.56 -12.24 -1.37
N PRO A 445 -13.67 -12.97 -1.18
CA PRO A 445 -13.67 -14.41 -1.30
C PRO A 445 -13.54 -14.82 -2.77
N GLY A 446 -13.03 -16.02 -3.02
CA GLY A 446 -12.89 -16.57 -4.36
C GLY A 446 -11.63 -17.41 -4.54
N THR A 447 -11.36 -17.77 -5.80
CA THR A 447 -10.16 -18.51 -6.19
C THR A 447 -9.21 -17.60 -6.95
N TYR A 448 -8.00 -17.43 -6.42
CA TYR A 448 -6.93 -16.64 -7.00
C TYR A 448 -5.82 -17.55 -7.52
N ILE A 449 -5.12 -17.11 -8.57
CA ILE A 449 -4.06 -17.88 -9.21
C ILE A 449 -2.77 -17.05 -9.20
N GLN A 450 -1.75 -17.56 -8.53
CA GLN A 450 -0.38 -17.06 -8.63
C GLN A 450 0.28 -17.70 -9.85
N GLY A 451 0.22 -17.03 -10.99
CA GLY A 451 0.73 -17.53 -12.25
C GLY A 451 0.08 -16.85 -13.45
N SER A 452 -0.07 -17.57 -14.56
CA SER A 452 -0.73 -17.04 -15.75
C SER A 452 -2.24 -17.20 -15.66
N ALA A 453 -2.93 -16.12 -15.26
CA ALA A 453 -4.39 -16.07 -15.29
C ALA A 453 -4.95 -16.37 -16.69
N LYS A 454 -4.30 -15.86 -17.75
CA LYS A 454 -4.70 -16.09 -19.16
C LYS A 454 -4.67 -17.58 -19.55
N LEU A 455 -3.67 -18.32 -19.08
CA LEU A 455 -3.54 -19.76 -19.35
C LEU A 455 -4.29 -20.62 -18.32
N GLY A 456 -4.75 -20.02 -17.22
CA GLY A 456 -5.29 -20.75 -16.07
C GLY A 456 -4.24 -21.65 -15.40
N ILE A 457 -2.96 -21.30 -15.46
CA ILE A 457 -1.86 -22.09 -14.91
C ILE A 457 -1.20 -21.32 -13.76
N GLY A 458 -1.22 -21.87 -12.55
CA GLY A 458 -0.54 -21.28 -11.40
C GLY A 458 -0.85 -21.95 -10.06
N ILE A 459 -0.27 -21.44 -8.99
CA ILE A 459 -0.61 -21.88 -7.62
C ILE A 459 -1.98 -21.31 -7.25
N ARG A 460 -2.87 -22.20 -6.83
CA ARG A 460 -4.26 -21.90 -6.48
C ARG A 460 -4.35 -21.45 -5.03
N ASN A 461 -5.02 -20.33 -4.80
CA ASN A 461 -5.31 -19.77 -3.49
C ASN A 461 -6.83 -19.66 -3.35
N ASP A 462 -7.44 -20.43 -2.44
CA ASP A 462 -8.89 -20.43 -2.22
C ASP A 462 -9.22 -19.67 -0.94
N CYS A 463 -10.12 -18.69 -1.04
CA CYS A 463 -10.49 -17.75 0.01
C CYS A 463 -12.00 -17.81 0.23
N ALA A 464 -12.44 -17.95 1.48
CA ALA A 464 -13.85 -17.94 1.85
C ALA A 464 -14.02 -17.54 3.31
N SER A 465 -15.18 -16.99 3.65
CA SER A 465 -15.58 -16.75 5.05
C SER A 465 -15.85 -18.08 5.76
N SER A 466 -15.59 -18.14 7.06
CA SER A 466 -15.90 -19.30 7.90
C SER A 466 -16.12 -18.90 9.36
N ASN A 467 -16.31 -19.89 10.24
CA ASN A 467 -16.30 -19.68 11.69
C ASN A 467 -14.88 -19.62 12.28
N PHE A 468 -13.85 -19.84 11.47
CA PHE A 468 -12.46 -19.66 11.86
C PHE A 468 -12.02 -18.24 11.54
N TYR A 469 -11.93 -17.40 12.57
CA TYR A 469 -11.51 -16.02 12.40
C TYR A 469 -10.69 -15.50 13.58
N VAL A 470 -9.87 -14.49 13.29
CA VAL A 470 -9.18 -13.67 14.30
C VAL A 470 -9.64 -12.23 14.16
N ASN A 471 -10.16 -11.67 15.25
CA ASN A 471 -10.53 -10.26 15.32
C ASN A 471 -9.36 -9.44 15.89
N SER A 472 -8.66 -8.72 15.02
CA SER A 472 -7.48 -7.93 15.40
C SER A 472 -7.80 -6.68 16.22
N SER A 473 -9.07 -6.26 16.31
CA SER A 473 -9.46 -5.14 17.18
C SER A 473 -9.40 -5.48 18.67
N THR A 474 -9.38 -6.77 19.02
CA THR A 474 -9.31 -7.25 20.41
C THR A 474 -8.16 -8.21 20.67
N HIS A 475 -7.62 -8.88 19.64
CA HIS A 475 -6.51 -9.83 19.76
C HIS A 475 -5.29 -9.32 19.01
N TYR A 476 -4.50 -8.48 19.66
CA TYR A 476 -3.28 -7.91 19.10
C TYR A 476 -2.22 -7.63 20.16
N GLU A 477 -0.99 -7.41 19.70
CA GLU A 477 0.15 -6.97 20.51
C GLU A 477 0.92 -5.90 19.73
N LEU A 478 1.13 -4.73 20.32
CA LEU A 478 1.97 -3.69 19.73
C LEU A 478 3.44 -4.05 19.98
N VAL A 479 4.18 -4.38 18.91
CA VAL A 479 5.56 -4.87 19.03
C VAL A 479 6.60 -3.86 18.56
N ALA A 480 6.24 -2.90 17.73
CA ALA A 480 7.15 -1.85 17.27
C ALA A 480 6.41 -0.56 16.87
N ALA A 481 6.94 0.58 17.30
CA ALA A 481 6.56 1.92 16.85
C ALA A 481 7.72 2.89 17.10
N GLU A 482 8.79 2.77 16.31
CA GLU A 482 10.10 3.38 16.58
C GLU A 482 10.06 4.92 16.70
N TYR A 483 9.10 5.56 16.02
CA TYR A 483 8.93 7.02 16.07
C TYR A 483 8.46 7.55 17.43
N LEU A 484 7.96 6.69 18.32
CA LEU A 484 7.58 7.08 19.68
C LEU A 484 8.79 7.23 20.61
N GLY A 485 9.96 6.74 20.20
CA GLY A 485 11.18 6.75 20.98
C GLY A 485 11.45 5.42 21.70
N ASP A 486 12.70 5.25 22.12
CA ASP A 486 13.19 4.01 22.72
C ASP A 486 12.48 3.71 24.05
N GLY A 487 12.08 2.45 24.23
CA GLY A 487 11.47 1.96 25.47
C GLY A 487 9.97 2.27 25.66
N ILE A 488 9.34 3.00 24.73
CA ILE A 488 7.88 3.27 24.80
C ILE A 488 7.06 2.04 24.42
N VAL A 489 7.49 1.31 23.39
CA VAL A 489 6.91 0.01 23.01
C VAL A 489 7.86 -1.09 23.43
N ALA A 490 7.35 -2.06 24.19
CA ALA A 490 8.11 -3.24 24.59
C ALA A 490 8.27 -4.18 23.39
N GLU A 491 9.45 -4.18 22.78
CA GLU A 491 9.78 -5.09 21.70
C GLU A 491 10.00 -6.51 22.26
N PRO A 492 9.31 -7.54 21.75
CA PRO A 492 9.48 -8.90 22.24
C PRO A 492 10.80 -9.52 21.74
N GLY A 493 11.47 -10.32 22.59
CA GLY A 493 12.81 -10.86 22.31
C GLY A 493 12.89 -11.70 21.03
N TRP A 494 11.84 -12.47 20.72
CA TRP A 494 11.77 -13.27 19.48
C TRP A 494 11.80 -12.43 18.21
N LEU A 495 11.39 -11.16 18.26
CA LEU A 495 11.43 -10.27 17.09
C LEU A 495 12.87 -9.91 16.70
N GLN A 496 13.84 -10.15 17.59
CA GLN A 496 15.27 -10.07 17.29
C GLN A 496 15.89 -11.34 16.71
N PHE A 497 15.12 -12.41 16.50
CA PHE A 497 15.63 -13.62 15.87
C PHE A 497 15.67 -13.49 14.33
N MET A 498 16.84 -13.11 13.79
CA MET A 498 17.09 -12.86 12.36
C MET A 498 17.45 -14.12 11.54
N ARG A 499 17.09 -15.32 12.01
CA ARG A 499 17.38 -16.60 11.33
C ARG A 499 16.08 -17.27 10.89
N LYS A 500 16.18 -18.48 10.33
CA LYS A 500 15.03 -19.21 9.79
C LYS A 500 14.08 -19.69 10.89
N TRP A 501 12.82 -19.38 10.72
CA TRP A 501 11.69 -19.99 11.40
C TRP A 501 11.28 -21.20 10.57
N GLY A 502 11.87 -22.36 10.83
CA GLY A 502 11.66 -23.60 10.08
C GLY A 502 12.95 -24.16 9.48
N PRO A 503 13.04 -25.49 9.31
CA PRO A 503 14.22 -26.13 8.72
C PRO A 503 14.29 -25.89 7.21
N THR A 504 15.44 -26.22 6.62
CA THR A 504 15.59 -26.34 5.16
C THR A 504 15.61 -27.83 4.78
N VAL A 505 14.60 -28.27 4.05
CA VAL A 505 14.44 -29.64 3.57
C VAL A 505 14.44 -29.65 2.05
N VAL A 506 15.44 -30.29 1.46
CA VAL A 506 15.54 -30.44 0.00
C VAL A 506 14.90 -31.76 -0.41
N TYR A 507 13.89 -31.69 -1.27
CA TYR A 507 13.28 -32.86 -1.91
C TYR A 507 13.78 -33.00 -3.35
N ASP A 508 13.62 -34.19 -3.94
CA ASP A 508 13.62 -34.34 -5.39
C ASP A 508 12.27 -33.84 -5.97
N SER A 509 12.02 -32.56 -5.77
CA SER A 509 10.82 -31.86 -6.24
C SER A 509 10.69 -31.90 -7.76
N ARG A 510 11.81 -32.01 -8.48
CA ARG A 510 11.82 -32.20 -9.93
C ARG A 510 11.14 -33.50 -10.33
N THR A 511 11.48 -34.61 -9.69
CA THR A 511 10.83 -35.90 -9.98
C THR A 511 9.32 -35.87 -9.70
N GLU A 512 8.89 -35.23 -8.60
CA GLU A 512 7.45 -35.09 -8.30
C GLU A 512 6.73 -34.19 -9.31
N LEU A 513 7.35 -33.09 -9.73
CA LEU A 513 6.80 -32.19 -10.74
C LEU A 513 6.78 -32.83 -12.13
N ASP A 514 7.81 -33.59 -12.51
CA ASP A 514 7.87 -34.29 -13.80
C ASP A 514 6.78 -35.37 -13.89
N LYS A 515 6.49 -36.10 -12.80
CA LYS A 515 5.33 -37.01 -12.73
C LYS A 515 4.03 -36.27 -13.06
N ILE A 516 3.85 -35.06 -12.54
CA ILE A 516 2.66 -34.24 -12.83
C ILE A 516 2.63 -33.83 -14.30
N VAL A 517 3.76 -33.39 -14.87
CA VAL A 517 3.83 -33.02 -16.29
C VAL A 517 3.46 -34.20 -17.19
N HIS A 518 3.93 -35.41 -16.88
CA HIS A 518 3.67 -36.60 -17.70
C HIS A 518 2.20 -37.04 -17.73
N VAL A 519 1.40 -36.70 -16.71
CA VAL A 519 -0.04 -37.02 -16.66
C VAL A 519 -0.89 -35.99 -17.42
N LEU A 520 -0.32 -34.83 -17.76
CA LEU A 520 -1.05 -33.77 -18.48
C LEU A 520 -1.12 -34.05 -19.99
N PRO A 521 -2.21 -33.60 -20.67
CA PRO A 521 -2.28 -33.60 -22.12
C PRO A 521 -1.07 -32.94 -22.76
N VAL A 522 -0.52 -33.53 -23.84
CA VAL A 522 0.72 -33.09 -24.51
C VAL A 522 0.74 -31.58 -24.80
N MET A 523 -0.39 -31.01 -25.20
CA MET A 523 -0.53 -29.58 -25.49
C MET A 523 -0.27 -28.65 -24.28
N LEU A 524 -0.42 -29.15 -23.04
CA LEU A 524 -0.24 -28.38 -21.80
C LEU A 524 1.14 -28.58 -21.17
N GLN A 525 1.84 -29.68 -21.50
CA GLN A 525 3.09 -30.08 -20.85
C GLN A 525 4.15 -28.97 -20.91
N SER A 526 4.38 -28.40 -22.10
CA SER A 526 5.37 -27.32 -22.28
C SER A 526 5.02 -26.07 -21.46
N SER A 527 3.75 -25.71 -21.37
CA SER A 527 3.29 -24.52 -20.63
C SER A 527 3.46 -24.71 -19.13
N VAL A 528 3.11 -25.89 -18.60
CA VAL A 528 3.25 -26.21 -17.17
C VAL A 528 4.71 -26.37 -16.78
N LYS A 529 5.53 -27.03 -17.61
CA LYS A 529 6.98 -27.14 -17.37
C LYS A 529 7.66 -25.76 -17.33
N ASN A 530 7.30 -24.87 -18.27
CA ASN A 530 7.77 -23.49 -18.26
C ASN A 530 7.29 -22.69 -17.04
N PHE A 531 6.09 -22.98 -16.54
CA PHE A 531 5.61 -22.37 -15.31
C PHE A 531 6.42 -22.85 -14.09
N PHE A 532 6.70 -24.15 -13.98
CA PHE A 532 7.53 -24.66 -12.91
C PHE A 532 8.88 -23.95 -12.88
N TYR A 533 9.60 -23.83 -14.00
CA TYR A 533 10.86 -23.07 -14.03
C TYR A 533 10.78 -21.61 -13.53
N LYS A 534 9.58 -21.03 -13.42
CA LYS A 534 9.34 -19.68 -12.88
C LYS A 534 8.82 -19.66 -11.43
N LEU A 535 8.57 -20.82 -10.83
CA LEU A 535 8.19 -20.88 -9.42
C LEU A 535 9.33 -20.37 -8.54
N PRO A 536 9.01 -19.63 -7.45
CA PRO A 536 9.96 -19.33 -6.40
C PRO A 536 10.71 -20.58 -5.92
N VAL A 537 12.00 -20.43 -5.60
CA VAL A 537 12.87 -21.54 -5.17
C VAL A 537 12.35 -22.19 -3.89
N GLU A 538 11.74 -21.37 -3.04
CA GLU A 538 11.12 -21.72 -1.77
C GLU A 538 10.00 -22.76 -1.94
N LEU A 539 9.33 -22.80 -3.09
CA LEU A 539 8.30 -23.81 -3.34
C LEU A 539 8.88 -25.19 -3.67
N TYR A 540 10.15 -25.28 -4.07
CA TYR A 540 10.80 -26.54 -4.45
C TYR A 540 11.36 -27.37 -3.29
N GLY A 541 11.34 -26.83 -2.07
CA GLY A 541 11.71 -27.52 -0.83
C GLY A 541 10.77 -27.12 0.30
N GLU A 542 11.07 -27.57 1.52
CA GLU A 542 10.58 -26.85 2.70
C GLU A 542 11.68 -25.86 3.09
N GLU A 543 11.38 -24.57 3.06
CA GLU A 543 12.30 -23.56 3.55
C GLU A 543 11.52 -22.63 4.47
N GLY A 544 11.72 -22.81 5.77
CA GLY A 544 11.11 -21.93 6.77
C GLY A 544 11.49 -20.46 6.53
N PRO A 545 10.54 -19.52 6.63
CA PRO A 545 10.81 -18.10 6.37
C PRO A 545 11.69 -17.51 7.46
N THR A 546 12.29 -16.35 7.20
CA THR A 546 12.79 -15.48 8.26
C THR A 546 11.65 -14.71 8.93
N GLY A 547 11.87 -14.22 10.14
CA GLY A 547 10.89 -13.45 10.90
C GLY A 547 10.57 -12.08 10.28
N PRO A 548 9.57 -11.36 10.81
CA PRO A 548 9.07 -10.11 10.23
C PRO A 548 10.14 -9.02 9.99
N LYS A 549 11.10 -8.87 10.90
CA LYS A 549 12.11 -7.79 10.86
C LYS A 549 13.16 -7.96 9.74
N GLU A 550 13.33 -9.18 9.22
CA GLU A 550 14.16 -9.47 8.03
C GLU A 550 13.45 -9.14 6.72
N LYS A 551 12.13 -8.94 6.75
CA LYS A 551 11.37 -8.58 5.55
C LYS A 551 11.70 -7.15 5.17
N ASN A 552 12.00 -6.91 3.89
CA ASN A 552 12.41 -5.59 3.41
C ASN A 552 11.36 -4.49 3.62
N ASN A 553 10.08 -4.86 3.73
CA ASN A 553 8.98 -3.96 4.03
C ASN A 553 8.82 -3.68 5.53
N TRP A 554 9.62 -4.28 6.43
CA TRP A 554 9.67 -3.84 7.83
C TRP A 554 10.08 -2.36 7.89
N VAL A 555 11.27 -2.05 7.35
CA VAL A 555 11.76 -0.66 7.23
C VAL A 555 11.24 0.02 5.94
N GLY A 556 11.10 -0.75 4.87
CA GLY A 556 10.66 -0.27 3.55
C GLY A 556 9.16 0.00 3.44
N ASP A 557 8.76 0.43 2.25
CA ASP A 557 7.35 0.50 1.85
C ASP A 557 6.86 -0.89 1.43
N GLU A 558 5.54 -1.08 1.44
CA GLU A 558 4.94 -2.33 0.96
C GLU A 558 5.22 -2.52 -0.55
N ARG A 559 5.34 -3.78 -0.99
CA ARG A 559 5.67 -4.10 -2.38
C ARG A 559 4.43 -3.91 -3.26
N GLY A 560 4.30 -2.77 -3.96
CA GLY A 560 3.25 -2.51 -4.95
C GLY A 560 3.12 -1.09 -5.50
#